data_AF-A0A7J9QL66-F1
#
_entry.id   AF-A0A7J9QL66-F1
#
_cell.length_a   1.000
_cell.length_b   1.000
_cell.length_c   1.000
_cell.angle_alpha   90.00
_cell.angle_beta   90.00
_cell.angle_gamma   90.00
#
_symmetry.space_group_name_H-M   'P 1'
#
loop_
_entity.id
_entity.type
_entity.pdbx_description
1 polymer ?
#
loop_
_entity_poly.entity_id
_entity_poly.type
_entity_poly.pdbx_seq_one_letter_code
_entity_poly.pdbx_strand_id
1 'polypeptide(L)' 'MFKEVVKLGITPLVSSLAILDYANSEEEILGYGISLIILNVGMYIAAPAVLIYKTRKFVKI' A
#
# COMPACT_ATOMS: atom_id res chain seq x y z
N MET A 1 -16.04 -14.21 -2.71
CA MET A 1 -14.74 -14.76 -2.22
C MET A 1 -13.57 -14.33 -3.10
N PHE A 2 -13.38 -14.87 -4.31
CA PHE A 2 -12.25 -14.45 -5.18
C PHE A 2 -12.27 -12.93 -5.46
N LYS A 3 -13.42 -12.40 -5.87
CA LYS A 3 -13.64 -10.96 -6.11
C LYS A 3 -13.29 -10.10 -4.90
N GLU A 4 -13.76 -10.46 -3.71
CA GLU A 4 -13.43 -9.76 -2.46
C GLU A 4 -11.92 -9.75 -2.18
N VAL A 5 -11.24 -10.88 -2.34
CA VAL A 5 -9.79 -10.98 -2.10
C VAL A 5 -9.01 -10.10 -3.09
N VAL A 6 -9.38 -10.15 -4.37
CA VAL A 6 -8.79 -9.28 -5.40
C VAL A 6 -9.06 -7.81 -5.09
N LYS A 7 -10.27 -7.46 -4.68
CA LYS A 7 -10.63 -6.10 -4.30
C LYS A 7 -9.81 -5.63 -3.09
N LEU A 8 -9.68 -6.44 -2.05
CA LEU A 8 -8.85 -6.15 -0.88
C LEU A 8 -7.38 -5.92 -1.26
N GLY A 9 -6.87 -6.75 -2.17
CA GLY A 9 -5.52 -6.62 -2.70
C GLY A 9 -5.31 -5.34 -3.49
N ILE A 10 -6.25 -4.94 -4.36
CA ILE A 10 -6.05 -3.84 -5.33
C ILE A 10 -6.51 -2.47 -4.80
N THR A 11 -7.44 -2.44 -3.84
CA THR A 11 -8.01 -1.17 -3.33
C THR A 11 -6.95 -0.19 -2.81
N PRO A 12 -5.97 -0.59 -1.98
CA PRO A 12 -4.92 0.32 -1.53
C PRO A 12 -4.14 0.95 -2.69
N LEU A 13 -3.84 0.18 -3.73
CA LEU A 13 -3.18 0.65 -4.94
C LEU A 13 -4.02 1.68 -5.69
N VAL A 14 -5.26 1.34 -6.01
CA VAL A 14 -6.15 2.23 -6.79
C VAL A 14 -6.46 3.51 -6.03
N SER A 15 -6.69 3.43 -4.72
CA SER A 15 -6.93 4.61 -3.88
C SER A 15 -5.70 5.50 -3.74
N SER A 16 -4.48 4.94 -3.79
CA SER A 16 -3.26 5.74 -3.71
C SER A 16 -3.01 6.60 -4.95
N LEU A 17 -3.44 6.17 -6.15
CA LEU A 17 -3.15 6.88 -7.40
C LEU A 17 -3.66 8.33 -7.43
N ALA A 18 -4.70 8.65 -6.66
CA ALA A 18 -5.23 10.01 -6.50
C ALA A 18 -4.21 11.02 -5.94
N ILE A 19 -3.08 10.56 -5.38
CA ILE A 19 -2.00 11.45 -4.92
C ILE A 19 -1.34 12.18 -6.10
N LEU A 20 -1.27 11.57 -7.30
CA LEU A 20 -0.71 12.24 -8.48
C LEU A 20 -1.56 13.42 -8.94
N ASP A 21 -2.87 13.40 -8.69
CA ASP A 21 -3.79 14.48 -9.08
C ASP A 21 -3.51 15.80 -8.34
N TYR A 22 -2.75 15.76 -7.25
CA TYR A 22 -2.33 16.96 -6.51
C TYR A 22 -1.07 17.62 -7.07
N ALA A 23 -0.36 16.98 -8.02
CA ALA A 23 0.85 17.54 -8.59
C ALA A 23 0.52 18.64 -9.61
N ASN A 24 1.14 19.81 -9.47
CA ASN A 24 0.96 20.97 -10.34
C ASN A 24 2.16 21.22 -11.27
N SER A 25 3.25 20.47 -11.11
CA SER A 25 4.46 20.56 -11.94
C SER A 25 5.02 19.18 -12.28
N GLU A 26 5.82 19.10 -13.35
CA GLU A 26 6.48 17.85 -13.76
C GLU A 26 7.40 17.29 -12.67
N GLU A 27 8.08 18.18 -11.92
CA GLU A 27 8.92 17.80 -10.79
C GLU A 27 8.10 17.20 -9.65
N GLU A 28 6.94 17.78 -9.33
CA GLU A 28 6.00 17.22 -8.34
C GLU A 28 5.44 15.86 -8.78
N ILE A 29 5.14 15.67 -10.07
CA ILE A 29 4.69 14.38 -10.60
C ILE A 29 5.76 13.31 -10.36
N LEU A 30 7.04 13.62 -10.59
CA LEU A 30 8.14 12.69 -10.33
C LEU A 30 8.28 12.41 -8.83
N GLY A 31 8.26 13.45 -7.98
CA GLY A 31 8.33 13.30 -6.54
C GLY A 31 7.19 12.44 -5.98
N TYR A 32 5.96 12.75 -6.34
CA TYR A 32 4.77 12.01 -5.92
C TYR A 32 4.74 10.60 -6.50
N GLY A 33 5.19 10.41 -7.75
CA GLY A 33 5.33 9.08 -8.36
C GLY A 33 6.28 8.18 -7.58
N ILE A 34 7.44 8.70 -7.16
CA ILE A 34 8.40 7.95 -6.33
C ILE A 34 7.81 7.65 -4.95
N SER A 35 7.21 8.65 -4.30
CA SER A 35 6.53 8.46 -3.01
C SER A 35 5.42 7.41 -3.09
N LEU A 36 4.67 7.38 -4.19
CA LEU A 36 3.61 6.40 -4.43
C LEU A 36 4.11 4.98 -4.58
N ILE A 37 5.21 4.78 -5.29
CA ILE A 37 5.83 3.46 -5.42
C ILE A 37 6.25 2.95 -4.04
N ILE A 38 6.91 3.81 -3.25
CA ILE A 38 7.34 3.47 -1.88
C ILE A 38 6.13 3.16 -1.00
N LEU A 39 5.08 3.99 -1.05
CA LEU A 39 3.85 3.78 -0.28
C LEU A 39 3.17 2.45 -0.64
N ASN A 40 3.01 2.17 -1.93
CA ASN A 40 2.38 0.95 -2.40
C ASN A 40 3.15 -0.29 -1.97
N VAL A 41 4.44 -0.35 -2.29
CA VAL A 41 5.30 -1.48 -1.89
C VAL A 41 5.35 -1.63 -0.37
N GLY A 42 5.49 -0.51 0.34
CA GLY A 42 5.54 -0.47 1.80
C GLY A 42 4.30 -1.07 2.44
N MET A 43 3.11 -0.76 1.93
CA MET A 43 1.84 -1.30 2.45
C MET A 43 1.74 -2.83 2.28
N TYR A 44 2.12 -3.36 1.11
CA TYR A 44 2.08 -4.81 0.85
C TYR A 44 3.10 -5.59 1.68
N ILE A 45 4.15 -4.95 2.20
CA ILE A 45 5.11 -5.57 3.13
C ILE A 45 4.65 -5.38 4.58
N ALA A 46 4.22 -4.18 4.94
CA ALA A 46 3.84 -3.81 6.30
C ALA A 46 2.63 -4.58 6.80
N ALA A 47 1.56 -4.71 5.99
CA ALA A 47 0.36 -5.42 6.41
C ALA A 47 0.64 -6.91 6.76
N PRO A 48 1.33 -7.70 5.92
CA PRO A 48 1.77 -9.04 6.29
C PRO A 48 2.73 -9.08 7.48
N ALA A 49 3.68 -8.15 7.58
CA ALA A 49 4.61 -8.10 8.71
C ALA A 49 3.88 -7.88 10.04
N VAL A 50 2.91 -6.96 10.08
CA VAL A 50 2.07 -6.71 11.26
C VAL A 50 1.22 -7.92 11.60
N LEU A 51 0.63 -8.58 10.60
CA LEU A 51 -0.13 -9.82 10.80
C LEU A 51 0.74 -10.91 11.43
N ILE A 52 1.95 -11.15 10.89
CA ILE A 52 2.89 -12.13 11.42
C ILE A 52 3.30 -11.76 12.84
N TYR A 53 3.71 -10.51 13.08
CA TYR A 53 4.13 -10.04 14.39
C TYR A 53 3.03 -10.22 15.44
N LYS A 54 1.79 -9.82 15.09
CA LYS A 54 0.62 -9.97 15.95
C LYS A 54 0.35 -11.44 16.25
N THR A 55 0.36 -12.31 15.25
CA THR A 55 0.13 -13.75 15.42
C THR A 55 1.20 -14.41 16.29
N ARG A 56 2.48 -14.06 16.14
CA ARG A 56 3.57 -14.56 17.01
C ARG A 56 3.35 -14.20 18.49
N LYS A 57 2.85 -12.99 18.76
CA LYS A 57 2.49 -12.56 20.13
C LYS A 57 1.38 -13.41 20.75
N PHE A 58 0.40 -13.82 19.95
CA PHE A 58 -0.73 -14.64 20.44
C PHE A 58 -0.39 -16.13 20.54
N VAL A 59 0.45 -16.65 19.64
CA VAL A 59 0.79 -18.08 19.60
C VAL A 59 1.87 -18.44 20.64
N LYS A 60 2.56 -17.48 21.28
CA LYS A 60 3.67 -17.72 22.23
C LYS A 60 4.56 -18.88 21.74
N ILE A 61 5.26 -18.64 20.64
CA ILE A 61 6.49 -19.38 20.31
C ILE A 61 7.63 -18.68 21.04
#